data_AF-A0A229SC35-F1
#
_entry.id   AF-A0A229SC35-F1
#
_cell.length_a   1.000
_cell.length_b   1.000
_cell.length_c   1.000
_cell.angle_alpha   90.00
_cell.angle_beta   90.00
_cell.angle_gamma   90.00
#
_symmetry.space_group_name_H-M   'P 1'
#
loop_
_entity.id
_entity.type
_entity.pdbx_description
1 polymer ?
#
loop_
_entity_poly.entity_id
_entity_poly.type
_entity_poly.pdbx_seq_one_letter_code
_entity_poly.pdbx_strand_id
1 'polypeptide(L)'
;MHAKSFDLGILDRDTVVTVVVRARANIRLMTEVNYLAYRRRQLYKMLGGVALTPELKLTVPTTGHWFLVVDVDGLATPLLTPKVSVAR
;
A
#
# COMPACT_ATOMS: atom_id res chain seq x y z
N MET A 1 -7.38 4.33 13.95
CA MET A 1 -6.85 4.14 12.58
C MET A 1 -8.04 4.09 11.65
N HIS A 2 -8.18 5.07 10.75
CA HIS A 2 -9.19 5.01 9.71
C HIS A 2 -8.59 4.25 8.53
N ALA A 3 -9.07 3.04 8.32
CA ALA A 3 -8.63 2.16 7.25
C ALA A 3 -9.82 1.44 6.63
N LYS A 4 -9.75 1.19 5.33
CA LYS A 4 -10.67 0.31 4.61
C LYS A 4 -9.85 -0.80 3.95
N SER A 5 -10.22 -2.05 4.22
CA SER A 5 -9.59 -3.22 3.60
C SER A 5 -10.50 -3.87 2.57
N PHE A 6 -9.89 -4.47 1.57
CA PHE A 6 -10.53 -5.22 0.49
C PHE A 6 -9.81 -6.56 0.36
N ASP A 7 -10.57 -7.64 0.45
CA ASP A 7 -10.10 -8.97 0.08
C ASP A 7 -10.18 -9.09 -1.44
N LEU A 8 -9.04 -9.31 -2.10
CA LEU A 8 -8.96 -9.44 -3.56
C LEU A 8 -8.99 -10.92 -4.02
N GLY A 9 -9.02 -11.86 -3.08
CA GLY A 9 -8.92 -13.28 -3.36
C GLY A 9 -7.55 -13.70 -3.88
N ILE A 10 -7.52 -14.84 -4.58
CA ILE A 10 -6.32 -15.33 -5.25
C ILE A 10 -6.08 -14.49 -6.51
N LEU A 11 -4.92 -13.84 -6.58
CA LEU A 11 -4.44 -13.15 -7.78
C LEU A 11 -3.25 -13.90 -8.33
N ASP A 12 -3.16 -13.99 -9.66
CA ASP A 12 -2.01 -14.56 -10.34
C ASP A 12 -0.83 -13.58 -10.39
N ARG A 13 0.38 -14.13 -10.50
CA ARG A 13 1.58 -13.35 -10.85
C ARG A 13 1.29 -12.48 -12.08
N ASP A 14 1.83 -11.27 -12.06
CA ASP A 14 1.70 -10.25 -13.11
C ASP A 14 0.30 -9.63 -13.25
N THR A 15 -0.67 -10.02 -12.41
CA THR A 15 -1.95 -9.29 -12.28
C THR A 15 -1.68 -7.84 -11.89
N VAL A 16 -2.29 -6.89 -12.61
CA VAL A 16 -2.18 -5.46 -12.32
C VAL A 16 -3.39 -5.00 -11.51
N VAL A 17 -3.16 -4.68 -10.24
CA VAL A 17 -4.16 -4.05 -9.37
C VAL A 17 -4.13 -2.55 -9.61
N THR A 18 -5.23 -2.02 -10.17
CA THR A 18 -5.40 -0.57 -10.39
C THR A 18 -6.24 0.02 -9.28
N VAL A 19 -5.74 1.07 -8.63
CA VAL A 19 -6.36 1.74 -7.50
C VAL A 19 -6.61 3.19 -7.85
N VAL A 20 -7.86 3.63 -7.79
CA VAL A 20 -8.24 5.03 -7.99
C VAL A 20 -8.66 5.63 -6.66
N VAL A 21 -8.00 6.72 -6.25
CA VAL A 21 -8.27 7.42 -4.99
C VAL A 21 -8.20 8.93 -5.19
N ARG A 22 -9.18 9.67 -4.66
CA ARG A 22 -9.28 11.14 -4.81
C ARG A 22 -8.75 11.92 -3.61
N ALA A 23 -7.99 11.25 -2.74
CA ALA A 23 -7.44 11.83 -1.53
C ALA A 23 -6.05 11.25 -1.26
N ARG A 24 -5.23 11.99 -0.51
CA ARG A 24 -3.92 11.52 -0.05
C ARG A 24 -4.13 10.40 0.97
N ALA A 25 -3.78 9.18 0.60
CA ALA A 25 -3.91 7.99 1.43
C ALA A 25 -2.74 7.03 1.17
N ASN A 26 -2.44 6.19 2.14
CA ASN A 26 -1.58 5.04 1.96
C ASN A 26 -2.36 3.96 1.22
N ILE A 27 -1.75 3.41 0.17
CA ILE A 27 -2.24 2.24 -0.55
C ILE A 27 -1.27 1.09 -0.25
N ARG A 28 -1.78 0.03 0.39
CA ARG A 28 -0.99 -1.10 0.84
C ARG A 28 -1.55 -2.38 0.24
N LEU A 29 -0.87 -2.95 -0.74
CA LEU A 29 -1.16 -4.27 -1.27
C LEU A 29 -0.29 -5.29 -0.54
N MET A 30 -0.92 -6.30 0.07
CA MET A 30 -0.28 -7.22 1.01
C MET A 30 -0.76 -8.64 0.76
N THR A 31 0.13 -9.62 0.97
CA THR A 31 -0.30 -11.02 1.12
C THR A 31 -1.12 -11.18 2.40
N GLU A 32 -1.88 -12.27 2.51
CA GLU A 32 -2.65 -12.59 3.72
C GLU A 32 -1.82 -12.49 5.01
N VAL A 33 -0.63 -13.10 5.05
CA VAL A 33 0.27 -13.06 6.23
C VAL A 33 0.61 -11.63 6.63
N ASN A 34 0.93 -10.77 5.65
CA ASN A 34 1.26 -9.37 5.90
C ASN A 34 0.04 -8.54 6.30
N TYR A 35 -1.14 -8.83 5.75
CA TYR A 35 -2.39 -8.19 6.14
C TYR A 35 -2.76 -8.52 7.60
N LEU A 36 -2.60 -9.78 8.01
CA LEU A 36 -2.82 -10.17 9.42
C LEU A 36 -1.81 -9.49 10.35
N ALA A 37 -0.53 -9.38 9.96
CA ALA A 37 0.47 -8.64 10.72
C ALA A 37 0.15 -7.14 10.81
N TYR A 38 -0.28 -6.51 9.70
CA TYR A 38 -0.75 -5.13 9.67
C TYR A 38 -1.91 -4.90 10.65
N ARG A 39 -2.93 -5.77 10.64
CA ARG A 39 -4.07 -5.67 11.57
C ARG A 39 -3.65 -5.78 13.04
N ARG A 40 -2.59 -6.53 13.32
CA ARG A 40 -2.00 -6.70 14.65
C ARG A 40 -0.96 -5.63 15.01
N ARG A 41 -0.73 -4.64 14.13
CA ARG A 41 0.31 -3.61 14.27
C ARG A 41 1.72 -4.18 14.48
N GLN A 42 2.00 -5.30 13.82
CA GLN A 42 3.31 -5.95 13.80
C GLN A 42 4.09 -5.51 12.57
N LEU A 43 5.35 -5.93 12.46
CA LEU A 43 6.15 -5.71 11.26
C LEU A 43 5.52 -6.47 10.08
N TYR A 44 5.33 -5.79 8.94
CA TYR A 44 4.80 -6.37 7.71
C TYR A 44 5.49 -5.78 6.48
N LYS A 45 5.35 -6.46 5.34
CA LYS A 45 5.77 -5.97 4.03
C LYS A 45 4.54 -5.60 3.20
N MET A 46 4.69 -4.61 2.34
CA MET A 46 3.63 -4.17 1.43
C MET A 46 4.22 -3.73 0.09
N LEU A 47 3.37 -3.75 -0.95
CA LEU A 47 3.56 -3.02 -2.19
C LEU A 47 2.68 -1.76 -2.16
N GLY A 48 3.15 -0.69 -2.78
CA GLY A 48 2.46 0.60 -2.82
C GLY A 48 3.18 1.67 -2.03
N GLY A 49 2.42 2.57 -1.42
CA GLY A 49 2.94 3.79 -0.81
C GLY A 49 1.85 4.86 -0.71
N VAL A 50 2.26 6.11 -0.56
CA VAL A 50 1.31 7.23 -0.54
C VAL A 50 0.81 7.47 -1.95
N ALA A 51 -0.50 7.43 -2.16
CA ALA A 51 -1.11 7.87 -3.41
C ALA A 51 -0.91 9.38 -3.57
N LEU A 52 -0.04 9.75 -4.51
CA LEU A 52 0.21 11.13 -4.93
C LEU A 52 -0.54 11.47 -6.22
N THR A 53 -0.96 10.45 -6.97
CA THR A 53 -1.72 10.54 -8.21
C THR A 53 -3.13 9.94 -8.01
N PRO A 54 -4.10 10.33 -8.85
CA PRO A 54 -5.47 9.80 -8.75
C PRO A 54 -5.56 8.31 -9.08
N GLU A 55 -4.55 7.74 -9.75
CA GLU A 55 -4.46 6.32 -10.11
C GLU A 55 -3.09 5.77 -9.73
N LEU A 56 -3.06 4.60 -9.09
CA LEU A 56 -1.87 3.82 -8.76
C LEU A 56 -2.03 2.40 -9.31
N LYS A 57 -1.01 1.91 -10.01
CA LYS A 57 -0.95 0.54 -10.54
C LYS A 57 0.10 -0.27 -9.78
N LEU A 58 -0.30 -1.43 -9.27
CA LEU A 58 0.56 -2.35 -8.52
C LEU A 58 0.55 -3.71 -9.20
N THR A 59 1.72 -4.17 -9.65
CA THR A 59 1.87 -5.50 -10.25
C THR A 59 2.10 -6.53 -9.17
N VAL A 60 1.29 -7.59 -9.17
CA VAL A 60 1.41 -8.74 -8.26
C VAL A 60 2.68 -9.52 -8.59
N PRO A 61 3.64 -9.64 -7.66
CA PRO A 61 4.93 -10.29 -7.94
C PRO A 61 4.85 -11.82 -7.89
N THR A 62 3.83 -12.38 -7.25
CA THR A 62 3.65 -13.82 -7.03
C THR A 62 2.18 -14.18 -6.90
N THR A 63 1.77 -15.31 -7.47
CA THR A 63 0.42 -15.87 -7.27
C THR A 63 0.14 -16.11 -5.79
N GLY A 64 -1.02 -15.70 -5.30
CA GLY A 64 -1.43 -15.92 -3.91
C GLY A 64 -2.65 -15.12 -3.49
N HIS A 65 -3.02 -15.19 -2.21
CA HIS A 65 -4.14 -14.42 -1.66
C HIS A 65 -3.69 -13.01 -1.25
N TRP A 66 -4.32 -12.00 -1.84
CA TRP A 66 -3.95 -10.60 -1.66
C TRP A 66 -5.07 -9.76 -1.02
N PHE A 67 -4.65 -8.80 -0.20
CA PHE A 67 -5.50 -7.79 0.40
C PHE A 67 -4.99 -6.40 0.01
N LEU A 68 -5.92 -5.50 -0.28
CA LEU A 68 -5.65 -4.08 -0.44
C LEU A 68 -6.14 -3.33 0.79
N VAL A 69 -5.31 -2.47 1.36
CA VAL A 69 -5.70 -1.56 2.44
C VAL A 69 -5.49 -0.11 2.01
N VAL A 70 -6.50 0.72 2.26
CA VAL A 70 -6.46 2.17 2.11
C VAL A 70 -6.57 2.80 3.49
N ASP A 71 -5.55 3.52 3.94
CA ASP A 71 -5.54 4.18 5.25
C ASP A 71 -4.83 5.54 5.21
N VAL A 72 -4.89 6.28 6.32
CA VAL A 72 -4.22 7.58 6.48
C VAL A 72 -3.19 7.57 7.60
N ASP A 73 -2.74 6.38 8.02
CA ASP A 73 -1.83 6.24 9.16
C ASP A 73 -0.46 6.90 8.87
N GLY A 74 0.04 7.69 9.82
CA GLY A 74 1.31 8.41 9.66
C GLY A 74 1.33 9.55 8.63
N LEU A 75 0.23 9.84 7.95
CA LEU A 75 0.14 10.98 7.01
C LEU A 75 -0.23 12.26 7.76
N ALA A 76 0.76 13.09 8.06
CA ALA A 76 0.55 14.50 8.41
C ALA A 76 0.54 15.39 7.14
N THR A 77 -0.35 16.37 7.07
CA THR A 77 -0.31 17.48 6.10
C THR A 77 1.05 18.20 6.21
N PRO A 78 1.76 18.55 5.12
CA PRO A 78 3.21 18.68 5.18
C PRO A 78 3.72 20.02 5.71
N LEU A 79 4.81 19.98 6.48
CA LEU A 79 5.98 20.83 6.22
C LEU A 79 7.08 19.90 5.71
N LEU A 80 7.40 19.98 4.42
CA LEU A 80 8.45 19.19 3.78
C LEU A 80 9.70 20.04 3.63
N THR A 81 10.81 19.61 4.24
CA THR A 81 12.17 20.04 3.86
C THR A 81 13.10 18.82 3.78
N PRO A 82 12.96 17.99 2.74
CA PRO A 82 13.90 16.89 2.53
C PRO A 82 15.25 17.44 2.05
N LYS A 83 16.33 16.97 2.68
CA LYS A 83 17.69 17.02 2.12
C LYS A 83 18.08 15.61 1.70
N VAL A 84 18.60 15.49 0.48
CA VAL A 84 19.08 14.23 -0.08
C VAL A 84 20.52 14.44 -0.56
N SER A 85 21.41 13.51 -0.22
CA SER A 85 22.72 13.37 -0.84
C SER A 85 22.95 11.90 -1.21
N VAL A 86 23.72 11.69 -2.28
CA VAL A 86 24.10 10.37 -2.79
C VAL A 86 25.61 10.25 -2.70
N ALA A 87 26.11 9.18 -2.09
CA ALA A 87 27.53 8.81 -2.10
C ALA A 87 27.79 7.77 -3.19
N ARG A 88 28.96 7.87 -3.84
CA ARG A 88 29.48 6.85 -4.77
C ARG A 88 30.20 5.75 -3.99
#